data_AF-A0A7J3ZBB9-F1
#
_entry.id   AF-A0A7J3ZBB9-F1
#
_cell.length_a   1.000
_cell.length_b   1.000
_cell.length_c   1.000
_cell.angle_alpha   90.00
_cell.angle_beta   90.00
_cell.angle_gamma   90.00
#
_symmetry.space_group_name_H-M   'P 1'
#
loop_
_entity.id
_entity.type
_entity.pdbx_description
1 polymer ?
#
loop_
_entity_poly.entity_id
_entity_poly.type
_entity_poly.pdbx_seq_one_letter_code
_entity_poly.pdbx_strand_id
1 'polypeptide(L)'
;MRYLIRYGATIGEIARLYENEESLGIDLQVIPVEGWSREMDILDIAMPWAPPSPAIPTPDTVYPYALTVYFEATNISEGRGTYTPFKIFGAPYIDPKRLSKALGDVISRDIAVFRPAVFRPLFSKYSGEICGGVYIHVINRKRIKVFETSLKILSTVYKLYGDHIELKKYGDRFSIDMLYGDPRARSAITGHLDLDSYISSVNDEI
;
A
#
# COMPACT_ATOMS: atom_id res chain seq x y z
N MET A 1 12.33 17.52 -7.60
CA MET A 1 12.09 17.09 -6.23
C MET A 1 11.56 15.66 -6.20
N ARG A 2 12.14 14.78 -5.38
CA ARG A 2 11.65 13.40 -5.19
C ARG A 2 11.09 13.31 -3.78
N TYR A 3 9.82 12.97 -3.66
CA TYR A 3 9.20 12.75 -2.35
C TYR A 3 9.07 11.27 -2.06
N LEU A 4 9.18 10.95 -0.78
CA LEU A 4 8.93 9.60 -0.29
C LEU A 4 7.44 9.30 -0.38
N ILE A 5 7.12 8.05 -0.74
CA ILE A 5 5.75 7.54 -0.77
C ILE A 5 5.04 7.76 0.58
N ARG A 6 5.79 7.64 1.68
CA ARG A 6 5.38 8.06 3.02
C ARG A 6 6.29 9.19 3.48
N TYR A 7 5.81 10.42 3.35
CA TYR A 7 6.56 11.65 3.64
C TYR A 7 6.61 12.04 5.13
N GLY A 8 5.80 11.41 5.99
CA GLY A 8 5.92 11.56 7.45
C GLY A 8 5.64 12.96 8.01
N ALA A 9 4.93 13.80 7.25
CA ALA A 9 4.65 15.19 7.56
C ALA A 9 3.15 15.50 7.49
N THR A 10 2.68 16.52 8.21
CA THR A 10 1.32 17.04 8.09
C THR A 10 1.16 17.84 6.79
N ILE A 11 -0.08 18.11 6.37
CA ILE A 11 -0.32 18.93 5.17
C ILE A 11 0.24 20.36 5.31
N GLY A 12 0.24 20.92 6.52
CA GLY A 12 0.84 22.24 6.78
C GLY A 12 2.36 22.23 6.70
N GLU A 13 3.01 21.15 7.16
CA GLU A 13 4.45 20.95 7.00
C GLU A 13 4.84 20.80 5.52
N ILE A 14 4.06 20.01 4.76
CA ILE A 14 4.27 19.87 3.30
C ILE A 14 4.05 21.20 2.57
N ALA A 15 3.01 21.97 2.90
CA ALA A 15 2.77 23.26 2.28
C ALA A 15 3.96 24.23 2.48
N ARG A 16 4.51 24.28 3.70
CA ARG A 16 5.71 25.08 3.99
C ARG A 16 6.94 24.57 3.24
N LEU A 17 7.10 23.25 3.12
CA LEU A 17 8.19 22.66 2.35
C LEU A 17 8.14 23.11 0.89
N TYR A 18 6.98 23.02 0.25
CA TYR A 18 6.79 23.45 -1.13
C TYR A 18 7.03 24.96 -1.32
N GLU A 19 6.50 25.80 -0.43
CA GLU A 19 6.73 27.24 -0.52
C GLU A 19 8.23 27.55 -0.47
N ASN A 20 8.97 26.93 0.45
CA ASN A 20 10.40 27.16 0.62
C ASN A 20 11.24 26.60 -0.54
N GLU A 21 10.93 25.40 -1.04
CA GLU A 21 11.72 24.75 -2.09
C GLU A 21 11.44 25.34 -3.47
N GLU A 22 10.18 25.67 -3.77
CA GLU A 22 9.77 26.16 -5.10
C GLU A 22 9.68 27.69 -5.16
N SER A 23 9.84 28.40 -4.04
CA SER A 23 9.78 29.87 -3.95
C SER A 23 8.53 30.43 -4.64
N LEU A 24 7.36 29.86 -4.31
CA LEU A 24 6.11 30.16 -5.02
C LEU A 24 5.65 31.61 -4.81
N GLY A 25 6.15 32.29 -3.76
CA GLY A 25 5.85 33.69 -3.48
C GLY A 25 4.45 33.87 -2.89
N ILE A 26 3.93 32.86 -2.20
CA ILE A 26 2.58 32.85 -1.63
C ILE A 26 2.65 33.30 -0.18
N ASP A 27 1.69 34.14 0.24
CA ASP A 27 1.49 34.46 1.66
C ASP A 27 0.86 33.27 2.40
N LEU A 28 1.68 32.27 2.71
CA LEU A 28 1.26 31.01 3.31
C LEU A 28 1.15 31.13 4.84
N GLN A 29 -0.09 31.03 5.36
CA GLN A 29 -0.36 30.89 6.79
C GLN A 29 -0.75 29.45 7.14
N VAL A 30 -0.02 28.84 8.08
CA VAL A 30 -0.36 27.51 8.65
C VAL A 30 -0.68 27.67 10.12
N ILE A 31 -1.90 27.28 10.50
CA ILE A 31 -2.34 27.23 11.90
C ILE A 31 -2.01 25.84 12.48
N PRO A 32 -1.09 25.73 13.45
CA PRO A 32 -0.70 24.44 14.02
C PRO A 32 -1.82 23.83 14.87
N VAL A 33 -1.93 22.51 14.85
CA VAL A 33 -2.85 21.76 15.71
C VAL A 33 -2.25 21.66 17.11
N GLU A 34 -2.97 22.13 18.12
CA GLU A 34 -2.56 22.01 19.52
C GLU A 34 -2.63 20.55 20.01
N GLY A 35 -1.66 20.13 20.81
CA GLY A 35 -1.62 18.80 21.41
C GLY A 35 -1.23 17.66 20.46
N TRP A 36 -1.08 17.91 19.15
CA TRP A 36 -0.59 16.90 18.21
C TRP A 36 0.92 16.69 18.34
N SER A 37 1.38 15.45 18.22
CA SER A 37 2.80 15.11 18.10
C SER A 37 3.04 14.03 17.04
N ARG A 38 4.25 14.01 16.47
CA ARG A 38 4.65 13.05 15.41
C ARG A 38 4.60 11.59 15.88
N GLU A 39 4.67 11.36 17.19
CA GLU A 39 4.64 10.02 17.79
C GLU A 39 3.22 9.44 17.93
N MET A 40 2.18 10.26 17.73
CA MET A 40 0.79 9.82 17.80
C MET A 40 0.42 8.97 16.58
N ASP A 41 -0.20 7.82 16.83
CA ASP A 41 -0.85 7.04 15.79
C ASP A 41 -2.27 7.57 15.53
N ILE A 42 -2.80 7.35 14.32
CA ILE A 42 -4.18 7.74 13.98
C ILE A 42 -5.24 7.13 14.93
N LEU A 43 -4.97 5.95 15.51
CA LEU A 43 -5.84 5.35 16.53
C LEU A 43 -5.64 5.94 17.92
N ASP A 44 -4.53 6.63 18.18
CA ASP A 44 -4.30 7.37 19.43
C ASP A 44 -5.02 8.73 19.40
N ILE A 45 -5.34 9.23 18.20
CA ILE A 45 -6.09 10.47 18.02
C ILE A 45 -7.57 10.21 18.31
N ALA A 46 -8.03 10.68 19.47
CA ALA A 46 -9.42 10.57 19.94
C ALA A 46 -10.38 11.55 19.22
N MET A 47 -10.31 11.61 17.88
CA MET A 47 -11.20 12.42 17.06
C MET A 47 -12.17 11.55 16.25
N PRO A 48 -13.39 12.02 15.96
CA PRO A 48 -14.28 11.35 15.03
C PRO A 48 -13.60 11.14 13.67
N TRP A 49 -13.70 9.91 13.15
CA TRP A 49 -13.19 9.58 11.82
C TRP A 49 -14.19 9.99 10.75
N ALA A 50 -13.82 11.00 9.95
CA ALA A 50 -14.48 11.28 8.68
C ALA A 50 -13.75 10.48 7.58
N PRO A 51 -14.38 9.48 6.95
CA PRO A 51 -13.73 8.70 5.89
C PRO A 51 -13.25 9.61 4.76
N PRO A 52 -11.94 9.64 4.44
CA PRO A 52 -11.42 10.47 3.35
C PRO A 52 -11.82 9.94 1.96
N SER A 53 -12.29 8.69 1.91
CA SER A 53 -12.76 8.01 0.71
C SER A 53 -13.71 6.89 1.11
N PRO A 54 -14.69 6.50 0.26
CA PRO A 54 -15.52 5.31 0.49
C PRO A 54 -14.72 4.03 0.73
N ALA A 55 -13.49 3.96 0.20
CA ALA A 55 -12.62 2.79 0.36
C ALA A 55 -11.68 2.85 1.57
N ILE A 56 -11.68 3.94 2.34
CA ILE A 56 -10.97 4.06 3.63
C ILE A 56 -12.02 4.31 4.75
N PRO A 57 -12.92 3.35 5.00
CA PRO A 57 -14.09 3.57 5.85
C PRO A 57 -13.75 3.74 7.34
N THR A 58 -12.62 3.18 7.78
CA THR A 58 -12.21 3.18 9.19
C THR A 58 -10.74 3.57 9.33
N PRO A 59 -10.32 4.17 10.47
CA PRO A 59 -8.94 4.59 10.68
C PRO A 59 -7.93 3.45 10.51
N ASP A 60 -8.26 2.23 10.93
CA ASP A 60 -7.35 1.08 10.81
C ASP A 60 -7.14 0.62 9.36
N THR A 61 -7.95 1.10 8.40
CA THR A 61 -7.79 0.81 6.97
C THR A 61 -6.55 1.48 6.37
N VAL A 62 -6.03 2.57 6.97
CA VAL A 62 -4.88 3.31 6.42
C VAL A 62 -3.62 2.45 6.26
N TYR A 63 -3.43 1.49 7.17
CA TYR A 63 -2.26 0.61 7.15
C TYR A 63 -2.36 -0.45 6.06
N PRO A 64 -3.42 -1.29 5.98
CA PRO A 64 -3.64 -2.17 4.84
C PRO A 64 -3.67 -1.44 3.50
N TYR A 65 -4.25 -0.24 3.43
CA TYR A 65 -4.21 0.61 2.23
C TYR A 65 -2.78 0.88 1.79
N ALA A 66 -1.93 1.37 2.69
CA ALA A 66 -0.53 1.70 2.37
C ALA A 66 0.27 0.48 1.86
N LEU A 67 -0.17 -0.75 2.17
CA LEU A 67 0.48 -1.99 1.75
C LEU A 67 -0.09 -2.57 0.45
N THR A 68 -1.38 -2.35 0.19
CA THR A 68 -2.14 -3.07 -0.85
C THR A 68 -2.67 -2.19 -1.97
N VAL A 69 -2.60 -0.86 -1.84
CA VAL A 69 -3.03 0.09 -2.89
C VAL A 69 -2.35 -0.19 -4.23
N TYR A 70 -1.12 -0.71 -4.22
CA TYR A 70 -0.38 -1.05 -5.44
C TYR A 70 -1.05 -2.14 -6.29
N PHE A 71 -1.95 -2.95 -5.74
CA PHE A 71 -2.76 -3.85 -6.55
C PHE A 71 -3.70 -3.10 -7.50
N GLU A 72 -3.99 -1.81 -7.29
CA GLU A 72 -4.72 -0.98 -8.27
C GLU A 72 -4.03 -0.95 -9.63
N ALA A 73 -2.70 -1.09 -9.67
CA ALA A 73 -1.90 -1.19 -10.88
C ALA A 73 -1.89 -2.59 -11.52
N THR A 74 -2.62 -3.56 -10.97
CA THR A 74 -2.75 -4.91 -11.50
C THR A 74 -4.21 -5.33 -11.69
N ASN A 75 -4.44 -6.54 -12.20
CA ASN A 75 -5.75 -7.18 -12.24
C ASN A 75 -6.17 -7.83 -10.89
N ILE A 76 -5.28 -7.95 -9.89
CA ILE A 76 -5.63 -8.46 -8.55
C ILE A 76 -6.64 -7.53 -7.87
N SER A 77 -7.71 -8.08 -7.28
CA SER A 77 -8.63 -7.31 -6.47
C SER A 77 -7.96 -6.91 -5.15
N GLU A 78 -7.98 -5.61 -4.86
CA GLU A 78 -7.62 -5.02 -3.56
C GLU A 78 -8.81 -4.97 -2.58
N GLY A 79 -9.86 -5.75 -2.82
CA GLY A 79 -11.00 -5.87 -1.92
C GLY A 79 -12.05 -4.76 -2.05
N ARG A 80 -11.88 -3.81 -2.98
CA ARG A 80 -13.00 -2.94 -3.41
C ARG A 80 -14.16 -3.81 -3.89
N GLY A 81 -15.39 -3.39 -3.57
CA GLY A 81 -16.57 -4.23 -3.76
C GLY A 81 -16.89 -5.18 -2.60
N THR A 82 -16.08 -5.19 -1.54
CA THR A 82 -16.35 -5.93 -0.29
C THR A 82 -16.55 -4.96 0.88
N TYR A 83 -16.91 -5.49 2.05
CA TYR A 83 -17.01 -4.71 3.29
C TYR A 83 -15.64 -4.31 3.89
N THR A 84 -14.54 -4.81 3.35
CA THR A 84 -13.20 -4.61 3.92
C THR A 84 -12.17 -4.25 2.84
N PRO A 85 -12.37 -3.13 2.09
CA PRO A 85 -11.43 -2.70 1.06
C PRO A 85 -10.02 -2.54 1.64
N PHE A 86 -9.01 -2.90 0.84
CA PHE A 86 -7.58 -2.93 1.17
C PHE A 86 -7.16 -3.89 2.30
N LYS A 87 -8.10 -4.40 3.11
CA LYS A 87 -7.81 -5.41 4.13
C LYS A 87 -7.87 -6.84 3.57
N ILE A 88 -8.42 -7.01 2.37
CA ILE A 88 -8.47 -8.28 1.66
C ILE A 88 -7.99 -8.08 0.22
N PHE A 89 -7.23 -9.03 -0.31
CA PHE A 89 -6.83 -9.01 -1.71
C PHE A 89 -6.75 -10.42 -2.29
N GLY A 90 -6.96 -10.54 -3.60
CA GLY A 90 -7.03 -11.83 -4.27
C GLY A 90 -7.58 -11.77 -5.69
N ALA A 91 -7.73 -12.95 -6.31
CA ALA A 91 -8.23 -13.13 -7.66
C ALA A 91 -8.82 -14.55 -7.80
N PRO A 92 -9.63 -14.84 -8.84
CA PRO A 92 -10.24 -16.16 -9.03
C PRO A 92 -9.24 -17.32 -9.12
N TYR A 93 -8.03 -17.05 -9.61
CA TYR A 93 -6.96 -18.05 -9.80
C TYR A 93 -6.04 -18.24 -8.58
N ILE A 94 -6.25 -17.50 -7.49
CA ILE A 94 -5.37 -17.56 -6.32
C ILE A 94 -5.82 -18.66 -5.35
N ASP A 95 -4.89 -19.54 -4.95
CA ASP A 95 -5.08 -20.45 -3.81
C ASP A 95 -4.85 -19.69 -2.48
N PRO A 96 -5.87 -19.58 -1.62
CA PRO A 96 -5.79 -18.84 -0.35
C PRO A 96 -4.74 -19.37 0.63
N LYS A 97 -4.59 -20.70 0.73
CA LYS A 97 -3.69 -21.33 1.71
C LYS A 97 -2.24 -21.20 1.25
N ARG A 98 -2.00 -21.41 -0.05
CA ARG A 98 -0.68 -21.24 -0.67
C ARG A 98 -0.19 -19.81 -0.54
N LEU A 99 -1.05 -18.82 -0.84
CA LEU A 99 -0.70 -17.42 -0.72
C LEU A 99 -0.45 -17.00 0.74
N SER A 100 -1.34 -17.39 1.66
CA SER A 100 -1.19 -17.13 3.10
C SER A 100 0.14 -17.67 3.64
N LYS A 101 0.48 -18.92 3.31
CA LYS A 101 1.75 -19.52 3.73
C LYS A 101 2.95 -18.74 3.18
N ALA A 102 2.97 -18.49 1.86
CA ALA A 102 4.09 -17.82 1.22
C ALA A 102 4.34 -16.41 1.79
N LEU A 103 3.27 -15.64 2.04
CA LEU A 103 3.38 -14.32 2.67
C LEU A 103 3.89 -14.41 4.12
N GLY A 104 3.41 -15.41 4.88
CA GLY A 104 3.88 -15.66 6.24
C GLY A 104 5.33 -16.14 6.34
N ASP A 105 5.90 -16.66 5.25
CA ASP A 105 7.31 -17.07 5.17
C ASP A 105 8.25 -15.86 4.95
N VAL A 106 7.74 -14.75 4.37
CA VAL A 106 8.56 -13.55 4.03
C VAL A 106 8.27 -12.33 4.92
N ILE A 107 7.16 -12.33 5.65
CA ILE A 107 6.76 -11.24 6.54
C ILE A 107 6.50 -11.81 7.94
N SER A 108 7.20 -11.27 8.94
CA SER A 108 7.05 -11.69 10.33
C SER A 108 5.63 -11.50 10.84
N ARG A 109 5.13 -12.48 11.59
CA ARG A 109 3.82 -12.44 12.27
C ARG A 109 3.70 -11.31 13.29
N ASP A 110 4.82 -10.81 13.80
CA ASP A 110 4.84 -9.64 14.67
C ASP A 110 4.46 -8.34 13.93
N ILE A 111 4.61 -8.32 12.60
CA ILE A 111 4.28 -7.18 11.75
C ILE A 111 2.88 -7.35 11.18
N ALA A 112 2.62 -8.47 10.51
CA ALA A 112 1.32 -8.75 9.89
C ALA A 112 1.03 -10.26 9.81
N VAL A 113 -0.25 -10.61 9.88
CA VAL A 113 -0.74 -11.98 9.69
C VAL A 113 -1.67 -12.01 8.48
N PHE A 114 -1.44 -12.96 7.57
CA PHE A 114 -2.22 -13.17 6.37
C PHE A 114 -3.14 -14.37 6.55
N ARG A 115 -4.42 -14.12 6.77
CA ARG A 115 -5.43 -15.17 6.94
C ARG A 115 -6.00 -15.57 5.57
N PRO A 116 -6.03 -16.86 5.20
CA PRO A 116 -6.70 -17.30 3.98
C PRO A 116 -8.14 -16.79 3.92
N ALA A 117 -8.57 -16.30 2.75
CA ALA A 117 -9.91 -15.78 2.55
C ALA A 117 -10.45 -16.15 1.17
N VAL A 118 -11.77 -16.30 1.11
CA VAL A 118 -12.54 -16.41 -0.12
C VAL A 118 -13.59 -15.30 -0.08
N PHE A 119 -13.72 -14.54 -1.16
CA PHE A 119 -14.60 -13.38 -1.21
C PHE A 119 -15.16 -13.18 -2.61
N ARG A 120 -16.29 -12.45 -2.69
CA ARG A 120 -16.96 -12.13 -3.96
C ARG A 120 -17.24 -10.62 -3.99
N PRO A 121 -16.47 -9.84 -4.76
CA PRO A 121 -16.72 -8.40 -4.91
C PRO A 121 -18.09 -8.13 -5.53
N LEU A 122 -18.80 -7.13 -5.01
CA LEU A 122 -20.08 -6.66 -5.58
C LEU A 122 -19.88 -5.70 -6.76
N PHE A 123 -18.74 -5.00 -6.82
CA PHE A 123 -18.36 -4.10 -7.90
C PHE A 123 -16.84 -4.06 -8.03
N SER A 124 -16.31 -3.32 -9.02
CA SER A 124 -14.87 -3.27 -9.35
C SER A 124 -14.35 -4.60 -9.91
N LYS A 125 -13.05 -4.88 -9.75
CA LYS A 125 -12.38 -6.08 -10.29
C LYS A 125 -13.05 -7.36 -9.80
N TYR A 126 -13.25 -8.30 -10.73
CA TYR A 126 -13.87 -9.60 -10.49
C TYR A 126 -15.27 -9.50 -9.84
N SER A 127 -16.03 -8.44 -10.17
CA SER A 127 -17.41 -8.28 -9.70
C SER A 127 -18.23 -9.52 -10.05
N GLY A 128 -18.87 -10.10 -9.03
CA GLY A 128 -19.69 -11.28 -9.19
C GLY A 128 -18.91 -12.60 -9.29
N GLU A 129 -17.58 -12.60 -9.27
CA GLU A 129 -16.75 -13.81 -9.29
C GLU A 129 -16.24 -14.19 -7.89
N ILE A 130 -15.99 -15.48 -7.66
CA ILE A 130 -15.36 -15.95 -6.41
C ILE A 130 -13.86 -15.77 -6.54
N CYS A 131 -13.27 -14.96 -5.66
CA CYS A 131 -11.84 -14.77 -5.53
C CYS A 131 -11.29 -15.56 -4.34
N GLY A 132 -10.20 -16.29 -4.56
CA GLY A 132 -9.33 -16.74 -3.48
C GLY A 132 -8.28 -15.68 -3.15
N GLY A 133 -7.85 -15.61 -1.90
CA GLY A 133 -6.92 -14.57 -1.47
C GLY A 133 -6.59 -14.63 0.02
N VAL A 134 -6.20 -13.48 0.56
CA VAL A 134 -5.90 -13.33 1.99
C VAL A 134 -6.49 -12.05 2.55
N TYR A 135 -6.87 -12.12 3.82
CA TYR A 135 -7.13 -10.96 4.65
C TYR A 135 -5.87 -10.62 5.44
N ILE A 136 -5.42 -9.36 5.39
CA ILE A 136 -4.25 -8.88 6.12
C ILE A 136 -4.67 -8.28 7.47
N HIS A 137 -4.12 -8.84 8.54
CA HIS A 137 -4.17 -8.28 9.89
C HIS A 137 -2.84 -7.61 10.19
N VAL A 138 -2.82 -6.27 10.25
CA VAL A 138 -1.62 -5.53 10.66
C VAL A 138 -1.52 -5.59 12.19
N ILE A 139 -0.45 -6.23 12.70
CA ILE A 139 -0.25 -6.50 14.13
C ILE A 139 0.51 -5.35 14.79
N ASN A 140 1.66 -4.97 14.22
CA ASN A 140 2.48 -3.88 14.76
C ASN A 140 2.71 -2.77 13.74
N ARG A 141 1.92 -1.71 13.90
CA ARG A 141 1.85 -0.55 13.03
C ARG A 141 3.08 0.37 13.16
N LYS A 142 3.74 0.36 14.32
CA LYS A 142 4.97 1.15 14.56
C LYS A 142 6.21 0.49 13.95
N ARG A 143 6.19 -0.83 13.79
CA ARG A 143 7.31 -1.60 13.20
C ARG A 143 7.20 -1.83 11.69
N ILE A 144 6.08 -1.44 11.08
CA ILE A 144 5.86 -1.72 9.67
C ILE A 144 6.67 -0.80 8.75
N LYS A 145 7.56 -1.40 7.97
CA LYS A 145 8.24 -0.74 6.86
C LYS A 145 7.37 -0.83 5.62
N VAL A 146 6.53 0.18 5.40
CA VAL A 146 5.47 0.18 4.37
C VAL A 146 6.01 -0.17 2.98
N PHE A 147 7.08 0.51 2.55
CA PHE A 147 7.69 0.28 1.24
C PHE A 147 8.17 -1.16 1.06
N GLU A 148 9.08 -1.61 1.92
CA GLU A 148 9.60 -2.98 1.94
C GLU A 148 8.48 -4.03 2.02
N THR A 149 7.52 -3.85 2.92
CA THR A 149 6.44 -4.81 3.14
C THR A 149 5.53 -4.89 1.91
N SER A 150 5.21 -3.76 1.27
CA SER A 150 4.42 -3.75 0.05
C SER A 150 5.11 -4.47 -1.11
N LEU A 151 6.41 -4.22 -1.32
CA LEU A 151 7.19 -4.90 -2.36
C LEU A 151 7.26 -6.41 -2.12
N LYS A 152 7.48 -6.84 -0.87
CA LYS A 152 7.46 -8.26 -0.49
C LYS A 152 6.10 -8.91 -0.77
N ILE A 153 4.99 -8.22 -0.49
CA ILE A 153 3.64 -8.70 -0.80
C ILE A 153 3.48 -8.89 -2.32
N LEU A 154 3.76 -7.84 -3.13
CA LEU A 154 3.57 -7.91 -4.58
C LEU A 154 4.51 -8.90 -5.25
N SER A 155 5.79 -8.91 -4.87
CA SER A 155 6.77 -9.86 -5.39
C SER A 155 6.38 -11.31 -5.07
N THR A 156 5.85 -11.58 -3.87
CA THR A 156 5.36 -12.91 -3.50
C THR A 156 4.16 -13.32 -4.35
N VAL A 157 3.20 -12.41 -4.57
CA VAL A 157 2.05 -12.68 -5.44
C VAL A 157 2.51 -12.93 -6.87
N TYR A 158 3.45 -12.13 -7.39
CA TYR A 158 4.00 -12.28 -8.73
C TYR A 158 4.80 -13.58 -8.92
N LYS A 159 5.60 -13.97 -7.92
CA LYS A 159 6.34 -15.24 -7.92
C LYS A 159 5.42 -16.45 -7.98
N LEU A 160 4.23 -16.38 -7.37
CA LEU A 160 3.29 -17.48 -7.33
C LEU A 160 2.34 -17.53 -8.53
N TYR A 161 1.96 -16.37 -9.07
CA TYR A 161 0.86 -16.24 -10.02
C TYR A 161 1.16 -15.28 -11.19
N GLY A 162 2.43 -14.98 -11.46
CA GLY A 162 2.88 -13.97 -12.43
C GLY A 162 2.31 -14.15 -13.84
N ASP A 163 2.13 -15.39 -14.28
CA ASP A 163 1.55 -15.72 -15.59
C ASP A 163 0.10 -15.26 -15.76
N HIS A 164 -0.61 -14.99 -14.66
CA HIS A 164 -1.99 -14.49 -14.64
C HIS A 164 -2.09 -12.99 -14.33
N ILE A 165 -0.97 -12.33 -13.99
CA ILE A 165 -0.99 -10.94 -13.55
C ILE A 165 -0.80 -10.01 -14.75
N GLU A 166 -1.77 -9.13 -14.93
CA GLU A 166 -1.71 -8.05 -15.90
C GLU A 166 -1.34 -6.75 -15.19
N LEU A 167 -0.29 -6.08 -15.66
CA LEU A 167 0.09 -4.75 -15.19
C LEU A 167 -0.61 -3.68 -16.03
N LYS A 168 -1.34 -2.77 -15.36
CA LYS A 168 -2.03 -1.67 -16.02
C LYS A 168 -1.04 -0.64 -16.56
N LYS A 169 -1.38 -0.07 -17.71
CA LYS A 169 -0.67 1.05 -18.33
C LYS A 169 -1.56 2.27 -18.49
N TYR A 170 -0.95 3.44 -18.44
CA TYR A 170 -1.55 4.71 -18.83
C TYR A 170 -0.66 5.32 -19.92
N GLY A 171 -1.10 5.23 -21.17
CA GLY A 171 -0.23 5.41 -22.33
C GLY A 171 0.91 4.38 -22.31
N ASP A 172 2.14 4.85 -22.43
CA ASP A 172 3.33 3.98 -22.46
C ASP A 172 3.90 3.64 -21.07
N ARG A 173 3.36 4.25 -20.00
CA ARG A 173 3.88 4.08 -18.64
C ARG A 173 3.09 3.04 -17.87
N PHE A 174 3.78 2.17 -17.14
CA PHE A 174 3.13 1.26 -16.21
C PHE A 174 2.62 2.02 -14.98
N SER A 175 1.38 1.75 -14.57
CA SER A 175 0.78 2.37 -13.39
C SER A 175 1.57 2.09 -12.12
N ILE A 176 2.20 0.91 -12.01
CA ILE A 176 2.98 0.53 -10.85
C ILE A 176 4.27 1.36 -10.73
N ASP A 177 4.88 1.74 -11.85
CA ASP A 177 6.06 2.62 -11.88
C ASP A 177 5.68 4.02 -11.36
N MET A 178 4.46 4.48 -11.62
CA MET A 178 3.94 5.76 -11.12
C MET A 178 3.58 5.71 -9.63
N LEU A 179 2.99 4.61 -9.16
CA LEU A 179 2.63 4.45 -7.75
C LEU A 179 3.87 4.37 -6.83
N TYR A 180 4.92 3.67 -7.27
CA TYR A 180 6.18 3.62 -6.53
C TYR A 180 7.10 4.82 -6.80
N GLY A 181 6.86 5.57 -7.88
CA GLY A 181 7.73 6.67 -8.31
C GLY A 181 9.08 6.22 -8.89
N ASP A 182 9.30 4.91 -9.03
CA ASP A 182 10.56 4.32 -9.50
C ASP A 182 10.30 3.03 -10.30
N PRO A 183 10.61 2.97 -11.61
CA PRO A 183 10.44 1.77 -12.43
C PRO A 183 11.25 0.56 -11.94
N ARG A 184 12.32 0.76 -11.16
CA ARG A 184 13.09 -0.34 -10.57
C ARG A 184 12.23 -1.19 -9.64
N ALA A 185 11.21 -0.60 -8.99
CA ALA A 185 10.26 -1.34 -8.16
C ALA A 185 9.52 -2.42 -8.96
N ARG A 186 9.04 -2.10 -10.17
CA ARG A 186 8.40 -3.09 -11.04
C ARG A 186 9.39 -4.19 -11.41
N SER A 187 10.60 -3.85 -11.81
CA SER A 187 11.64 -4.84 -12.13
C SER A 187 11.93 -5.77 -10.95
N ALA A 188 11.97 -5.25 -9.72
CA ALA A 188 12.15 -6.05 -8.50
C ALA A 188 10.95 -6.96 -8.22
N ILE A 189 9.72 -6.43 -8.35
CA ILE A 189 8.48 -7.20 -8.17
C ILE A 189 8.39 -8.35 -9.17
N THR A 190 8.74 -8.11 -10.43
CA THR A 190 8.64 -9.11 -11.51
C THR A 190 9.87 -10.02 -11.63
N GLY A 191 10.85 -9.90 -10.72
CA GLY A 191 12.03 -10.77 -10.67
C GLY A 191 13.13 -10.45 -11.70
N HIS A 192 13.09 -9.29 -12.35
CA HIS A 192 14.16 -8.79 -13.23
C HIS A 192 15.27 -8.04 -12.47
N LEU A 193 15.03 -7.73 -11.19
CA LEU A 193 15.99 -7.14 -10.26
C LEU A 193 15.90 -7.87 -8.93
N ASP A 194 17.03 -8.02 -8.24
CA ASP A 194 17.05 -8.58 -6.88
C ASP A 194 16.30 -7.65 -5.91
N LEU A 195 15.31 -8.22 -5.21
CA LEU A 195 14.39 -7.45 -4.38
C LEU A 195 15.08 -6.83 -3.16
N ASP A 196 15.93 -7.59 -2.47
CA ASP A 196 16.58 -7.13 -1.24
C ASP A 196 17.66 -6.08 -1.53
N SER A 197 18.37 -6.23 -2.65
CA SER A 197 19.32 -5.25 -3.17
C SER A 197 18.61 -3.95 -3.54
N TYR A 198 17.45 -4.03 -4.20
CA TYR A 198 16.65 -2.85 -4.52
C TYR A 198 16.18 -2.13 -3.25
N ILE A 199 15.59 -2.85 -2.30
CA ILE A 199 15.14 -2.30 -1.02
C ILE A 199 16.30 -1.60 -0.30
N SER A 200 17.49 -2.23 -0.27
CA SER A 200 18.67 -1.66 0.38
C SER A 200 19.09 -0.35 -0.29
N SER A 201 19.16 -0.33 -1.63
CA SER A 201 19.54 0.88 -2.38
C SER A 201 18.61 2.07 -2.13
N VAL A 202 17.31 1.83 -1.95
CA VAL A 202 16.35 2.92 -1.67
C VAL A 202 16.49 3.41 -0.23
N ASN A 203 16.79 2.53 0.72
CA ASN A 203 16.99 2.93 2.12
C ASN A 203 18.28 3.75 2.30
N ASP A 204 19.30 3.52 1.48
CA ASP A 204 20.54 4.32 1.51
C ASP A 204 20.34 5.75 0.97
N GLU A 205 19.23 6.00 0.26
CA GLU A 205 18.85 7.33 -0.27
C GLU A 205 18.02 8.17 0.73
N ILE A 206 17.65 7.62 1.91
CA ILE A 206 16.72 8.22 2.90
C ILE A 206 17.44 8.45 4.24
#